data_AF-A0A1G2SXL2-F1
#
_entry.id   AF-A0A1G2SXL2-F1
#
_cell.length_a   1.000
_cell.length_b   1.000
_cell.length_c   1.000
_cell.angle_alpha   90.00
_cell.angle_beta   90.00
_cell.angle_gamma   90.00
#
_symmetry.space_group_name_H-M   'P 1'
#
loop_
_entity.id
_entity.type
_entity.pdbx_description
1 polymer ?
#
loop_
_entity_poly.entity_id
_entity_poly.type
_entity_poly.pdbx_seq_one_letter_code
_entity_poly.pdbx_strand_id
1 'polypeptide(L)'
;MMPTKKSLSPSIATADSPKGLKATEVFQAQYNKARLGDEEAQTLNEHPGFAAYLAAGIRQFSAKGPVFPVYVEIEVGGKSKDELVAEIEADGMFVSDLAKDIMSKPAWKPGEKEMIKFARVQVRDLGFTKNPTTREIWARILELGHFLCQPGDGPALRKELKGQVKGDYFWTAMEQITASGGHPDVFYV
;
A
#
# COMPACT_ATOMS: atom_id res chain seq x y z
N MET A 1 -25.37 30.58 34.31
CA MET A 1 -24.04 29.93 34.27
C MET A 1 -24.09 28.90 33.15
N MET A 2 -23.52 29.19 31.98
CA MET A 2 -23.53 28.23 30.87
C MET A 2 -22.46 27.16 31.10
N PRO A 3 -22.73 25.87 30.80
CA PRO A 3 -21.72 24.83 30.91
C PRO A 3 -20.70 25.02 29.78
N THR A 4 -19.45 25.28 30.15
CA THR A 4 -18.31 25.34 29.25
C THR A 4 -18.14 23.98 28.58
N LYS A 5 -18.32 23.93 27.25
CA LYS A 5 -18.01 22.75 26.42
C LYS A 5 -16.53 22.40 26.62
N LYS A 6 -16.25 21.29 27.32
CA LYS A 6 -14.90 20.74 27.45
C LYS A 6 -14.44 20.36 26.03
N SER A 7 -13.48 21.09 25.49
CA SER A 7 -12.82 20.72 24.24
C SER A 7 -12.08 19.40 24.46
N LEU A 8 -12.65 18.30 24.00
CA LEU A 8 -11.99 16.99 23.95
C LEU A 8 -11.05 16.99 22.75
N SER A 9 -9.96 17.76 22.84
CA SER A 9 -8.82 17.54 21.97
C SER A 9 -8.23 16.19 22.38
N PRO A 10 -8.10 15.20 21.47
CA PRO A 10 -7.46 13.93 21.83
C PRO A 10 -6.04 14.23 22.32
N SER A 11 -5.72 13.82 23.54
CA SER A 11 -4.37 13.94 24.07
C SER A 11 -3.44 13.13 23.19
N ILE A 12 -2.47 13.78 22.53
CA ILE A 12 -1.47 13.10 21.73
C ILE A 12 -0.60 12.29 22.70
N ALA A 13 -0.68 10.95 22.60
CA ALA A 13 0.24 10.08 23.31
C ALA A 13 1.58 10.13 22.59
N THR A 14 2.57 10.77 23.22
CA THR A 14 3.96 10.75 22.74
C THR A 14 4.66 9.49 23.22
N ALA A 15 5.84 9.19 22.66
CA ALA A 15 6.68 8.09 23.12
C ALA A 15 6.99 8.19 24.64
N ASP A 16 7.06 9.41 25.17
CA ASP A 16 7.37 9.68 26.58
C ASP A 16 6.15 9.60 27.51
N SER A 17 4.94 9.42 26.97
CA SER A 17 3.74 9.23 27.79
C SER A 17 3.73 7.84 28.43
N PRO A 18 3.03 7.62 29.56
CA PRO A 18 2.92 6.28 30.17
C PRO A 18 2.42 5.19 29.21
N LYS A 19 1.64 5.58 28.19
CA LYS A 19 1.17 4.67 27.13
C LYS A 19 2.23 4.44 26.04
N GLY A 20 3.10 5.43 25.79
CA GLY A 20 4.21 5.35 24.85
C GLY A 20 5.41 4.56 25.41
N LEU A 21 5.68 4.62 26.72
CA LEU A 21 6.77 3.87 27.36
C LEU A 21 6.66 2.36 27.14
N LYS A 22 5.44 1.82 27.06
CA LYS A 22 5.21 0.41 26.72
C LYS A 22 5.65 0.05 25.30
N ALA A 23 5.66 1.00 24.36
CA ALA A 23 6.19 0.77 23.03
C ALA A 23 7.71 0.58 23.07
N THR A 24 8.43 1.38 23.86
CA THR A 24 9.89 1.26 24.05
C THR A 24 10.29 -0.13 24.53
N GLU A 25 9.54 -0.72 25.47
CA GLU A 25 9.76 -2.10 25.93
C GLU A 25 9.60 -3.12 24.79
N VAL A 26 8.59 -2.95 23.94
CA VAL A 26 8.36 -3.82 22.78
C VAL A 26 9.49 -3.71 21.76
N PHE A 27 9.93 -2.49 21.45
CA PHE A 27 11.07 -2.26 20.56
C PHE A 27 12.35 -2.88 21.11
N GLN A 28 12.64 -2.63 22.38
CA GLN A 28 13.82 -3.19 23.05
C GLN A 28 13.79 -4.73 22.99
N ALA A 29 12.64 -5.35 23.21
CA ALA A 29 12.51 -6.80 23.12
C ALA A 29 12.79 -7.34 21.71
N GLN A 30 12.33 -6.67 20.65
CA GLN A 30 12.62 -7.10 19.28
C GLN A 30 14.10 -6.91 18.94
N TYR A 31 14.71 -5.80 19.35
CA TYR A 31 16.14 -5.52 19.18
C TYR A 31 17.01 -6.61 19.81
N ASN A 32 16.72 -6.94 21.08
CA ASN A 32 17.43 -7.98 21.83
C ASN A 32 17.25 -9.36 21.18
N LYS A 33 16.04 -9.65 20.66
CA LYS A 33 15.75 -10.92 19.98
C LYS A 33 16.50 -11.06 18.67
N ALA A 34 16.67 -9.97 17.92
CA ALA A 34 17.42 -9.94 16.67
C ALA A 34 18.93 -10.12 16.87
N ARG A 35 19.44 -9.86 18.10
CA ARG A 35 20.86 -10.01 18.48
C ARG A 35 21.81 -9.23 17.57
N LEU A 36 21.39 -8.03 17.18
CA LEU A 36 22.19 -7.14 16.34
C LEU A 36 23.44 -6.69 17.09
N GLY A 37 24.58 -6.66 16.41
CA GLY A 37 25.76 -5.95 16.87
C GLY A 37 25.64 -4.43 16.66
N ASP A 38 26.59 -3.66 17.19
CA ASP A 38 26.53 -2.19 17.17
C ASP A 38 26.45 -1.60 15.74
N GLU A 39 27.19 -2.16 14.78
CA GLU A 39 27.16 -1.70 13.38
C GLU A 39 25.84 -2.05 12.67
N GLU A 40 25.28 -3.23 12.93
CA GLU A 40 24.00 -3.67 12.37
C GLU A 40 22.85 -2.84 12.95
N ALA A 41 22.92 -2.54 14.24
CA ALA A 41 22.01 -1.67 14.95
C ALA A 41 22.03 -0.24 14.37
N GLN A 42 23.22 0.32 14.17
CA GLN A 42 23.39 1.62 13.54
C GLN A 42 22.82 1.63 12.12
N THR A 43 23.14 0.61 11.32
CA THR A 43 22.63 0.46 9.95
C THR A 43 21.10 0.45 9.94
N LEU A 44 20.45 -0.32 10.82
CA LEU A 44 19.00 -0.36 10.94
C LEU A 44 18.40 1.01 11.31
N ASN A 45 18.98 1.68 12.30
CA ASN A 45 18.46 2.94 12.83
C ASN A 45 18.60 4.09 11.82
N GLU A 46 19.64 4.09 11.01
CA GLU A 46 19.90 5.10 9.98
C GLU A 46 19.22 4.76 8.65
N HIS A 47 18.69 3.54 8.48
CA HIS A 47 18.08 3.12 7.22
C HIS A 47 16.79 3.93 6.93
N PRO A 48 16.74 4.73 5.85
CA PRO A 48 15.60 5.61 5.58
C PRO A 48 14.28 4.85 5.38
N GLY A 49 14.35 3.61 4.87
CA GLY A 49 13.19 2.74 4.72
C GLY A 49 12.67 2.17 6.05
N PHE A 50 13.51 2.02 7.08
CA PHE A 50 13.10 1.40 8.34
C PHE A 50 12.16 2.31 9.15
N ALA A 51 12.46 3.61 9.19
CA ALA A 51 11.58 4.59 9.82
C ALA A 51 10.19 4.64 9.15
N ALA A 52 10.15 4.57 7.81
CA ALA A 52 8.91 4.54 7.04
C ALA A 52 8.11 3.24 7.31
N TYR A 53 8.79 2.09 7.27
CA TYR A 53 8.22 0.78 7.61
C TYR A 53 7.62 0.80 9.02
N LEU A 54 8.36 1.33 9.98
CA LEU A 54 7.91 1.35 11.35
C LEU A 54 6.68 2.24 11.56
N ALA A 55 6.69 3.43 10.97
CA ALA A 55 5.54 4.32 11.00
C ALA A 55 4.31 3.69 10.36
N ALA A 56 4.48 2.91 9.28
CA ALA A 56 3.39 2.17 8.64
C ALA A 56 2.84 1.07 9.55
N GLY A 57 3.70 0.27 10.17
CA GLY A 57 3.29 -0.76 11.14
C GLY A 57 2.54 -0.17 12.34
N ILE A 58 3.02 0.94 12.90
CA ILE A 58 2.32 1.65 14.00
C ILE A 58 0.93 2.06 13.53
N ARG A 59 0.79 2.66 12.33
CA ARG A 59 -0.53 3.02 11.78
C ARG A 59 -1.42 1.78 11.62
N GLN A 60 -0.91 0.69 11.06
CA GLN A 60 -1.65 -0.56 10.87
C GLN A 60 -2.18 -1.15 12.16
N PHE A 61 -1.34 -1.32 13.17
CA PHE A 61 -1.74 -1.99 14.42
C PHE A 61 -2.46 -1.06 15.41
N SER A 62 -2.36 0.26 15.22
CA SER A 62 -3.13 1.24 16.01
C SER A 62 -4.44 1.67 15.32
N ALA A 63 -4.59 1.45 14.02
CA ALA A 63 -5.79 1.80 13.28
C ALA A 63 -6.98 1.03 13.85
N LYS A 64 -7.95 1.77 14.39
CA LYS A 64 -9.31 1.28 14.66
C LYS A 64 -10.17 1.29 13.38
N GLY A 65 -9.52 1.15 12.23
CA GLY A 65 -10.13 1.24 10.92
C GLY A 65 -10.87 -0.04 10.54
N PRO A 66 -11.69 0.00 9.48
CA PRO A 66 -12.23 -1.22 8.90
C PRO A 66 -11.07 -2.13 8.46
N VAL A 67 -11.11 -3.40 8.89
CA VAL A 67 -10.28 -4.44 8.30
C VAL A 67 -10.97 -4.87 7.02
N PHE A 68 -10.30 -4.68 5.88
CA PHE A 68 -10.85 -5.11 4.61
C PHE A 68 -10.68 -6.61 4.41
N PRO A 69 -11.69 -7.32 3.88
CA PRO A 69 -11.55 -8.72 3.54
C PRO A 69 -10.47 -8.89 2.47
N VAL A 70 -9.74 -10.00 2.56
CA VAL A 70 -8.82 -10.41 1.49
C VAL A 70 -9.65 -10.74 0.26
N TYR A 71 -9.38 -10.03 -0.83
CA TYR A 71 -10.00 -10.27 -2.13
C TYR A 71 -9.28 -11.41 -2.85
N VAL A 72 -7.95 -11.33 -2.92
CA VAL A 72 -7.10 -12.36 -3.50
C VAL A 72 -5.72 -12.33 -2.83
N GLU A 73 -5.05 -13.48 -2.81
CA GLU A 73 -3.66 -13.62 -2.36
C GLU A 73 -2.87 -14.23 -3.51
N ILE A 74 -1.88 -13.50 -4.03
CA ILE A 74 -1.11 -13.91 -5.21
C ILE A 74 0.38 -13.67 -5.02
N GLU A 75 1.18 -14.41 -5.77
CA GLU A 75 2.61 -14.13 -5.95
C GLU A 75 2.77 -12.97 -6.93
N VAL A 76 3.43 -11.89 -6.50
CA VAL A 76 3.78 -10.75 -7.36
C VAL A 76 5.30 -10.62 -7.46
N GLY A 77 5.74 -9.73 -8.35
CA GLY A 77 7.15 -9.39 -8.52
C GLY A 77 8.00 -10.44 -9.21
N GLY A 78 9.26 -10.07 -9.47
CA GLY A 78 10.25 -10.95 -10.11
C GLY A 78 10.07 -11.20 -11.61
N LYS A 79 8.94 -10.82 -12.22
CA LYS A 79 8.73 -10.93 -13.68
C LYS A 79 8.95 -9.60 -14.38
N SER A 80 9.65 -9.66 -15.51
CA SER A 80 9.79 -8.50 -16.40
C SER A 80 8.46 -8.12 -17.04
N LYS A 81 8.39 -6.88 -17.53
CA LYS A 81 7.24 -6.38 -18.29
C LYS A 81 6.88 -7.26 -19.49
N ASP A 82 7.89 -7.76 -20.20
CA ASP A 82 7.70 -8.53 -21.44
C ASP A 82 7.16 -9.94 -21.12
N GLU A 83 7.65 -10.56 -20.03
CA GLU A 83 7.11 -11.83 -19.53
C GLU A 83 5.65 -11.69 -19.09
N LEU A 84 5.32 -10.62 -18.36
CA LEU A 84 3.95 -10.35 -17.92
C LEU A 84 3.00 -10.16 -19.10
N VAL A 85 3.39 -9.35 -20.10
CA VAL A 85 2.57 -9.14 -21.30
C VAL A 85 2.38 -10.44 -22.07
N ALA A 86 3.46 -11.19 -22.32
CA ALA A 86 3.40 -12.45 -23.06
C ALA A 86 2.51 -13.49 -22.37
N GLU A 87 2.60 -13.62 -21.04
CA GLU A 87 1.77 -14.56 -20.28
C GLU A 87 0.28 -14.15 -20.29
N ILE A 88 -0.03 -12.86 -20.12
CA ILE A 88 -1.41 -12.36 -20.14
C ILE A 88 -2.04 -12.58 -21.52
N GLU A 89 -1.31 -12.26 -22.59
CA GLU A 89 -1.79 -12.45 -23.97
C GLU A 89 -1.92 -13.95 -24.33
N ALA A 90 -1.02 -14.81 -23.85
CA ALA A 90 -1.10 -16.26 -24.04
C ALA A 90 -2.35 -16.88 -23.36
N ASP A 91 -2.79 -16.29 -22.25
CA ASP A 91 -4.05 -16.65 -21.58
C ASP A 91 -5.30 -16.05 -22.29
N GLY A 92 -5.13 -15.41 -23.45
CA GLY A 92 -6.22 -14.83 -24.23
C GLY A 92 -6.78 -13.52 -23.67
N MET A 93 -6.07 -12.89 -22.73
CA MET A 93 -6.47 -11.62 -22.12
C MET A 93 -5.87 -10.43 -22.88
N PHE A 94 -6.61 -9.33 -22.92
CA PHE A 94 -6.18 -8.11 -23.61
C PHE A 94 -5.33 -7.22 -22.70
N VAL A 95 -4.18 -6.78 -23.22
CA VAL A 95 -3.35 -5.72 -22.62
C VAL A 95 -3.41 -4.49 -23.53
N SER A 96 -3.91 -3.38 -23.00
CA SER A 96 -4.05 -2.14 -23.78
C SER A 96 -2.69 -1.49 -24.08
N ASP A 97 -2.63 -0.69 -25.15
CA ASP A 97 -1.44 0.08 -25.48
C ASP A 97 -1.06 1.06 -24.37
N LEU A 98 -2.05 1.60 -23.65
CA LEU A 98 -1.82 2.46 -22.48
C LEU A 98 -1.14 1.68 -21.35
N ALA A 99 -1.58 0.45 -21.07
CA ALA A 99 -0.93 -0.39 -20.06
C ALA A 99 0.52 -0.72 -20.47
N LYS A 100 0.76 -1.05 -21.74
CA LYS A 100 2.11 -1.26 -22.28
C LYS A 100 2.98 -0.02 -22.15
N ASP A 101 2.42 1.17 -22.41
CA ASP A 101 3.13 2.44 -22.26
C ASP A 101 3.47 2.74 -20.79
N ILE A 102 2.56 2.52 -19.84
CA ILE A 102 2.84 2.64 -18.39
C ILE A 102 3.99 1.71 -18.01
N MET A 103 3.93 0.44 -18.42
CA MET A 103 4.97 -0.57 -18.14
C MET A 103 6.32 -0.25 -18.81
N SER A 104 6.33 0.59 -19.84
CA SER A 104 7.56 1.03 -20.51
C SER A 104 8.30 2.15 -19.76
N LYS A 105 7.62 2.85 -18.82
CA LYS A 105 8.21 4.01 -18.14
C LYS A 105 9.27 3.59 -17.12
N PRO A 106 10.31 4.41 -16.89
CA PRO A 106 11.33 4.14 -15.87
C PRO A 106 10.77 4.04 -14.44
N ALA A 107 9.62 4.66 -14.17
CA ALA A 107 8.94 4.59 -12.88
C ALA A 107 8.29 3.22 -12.64
N TRP A 108 7.99 2.45 -13.71
CA TRP A 108 7.50 1.10 -13.56
C TRP A 108 8.63 0.18 -13.12
N LYS A 109 8.38 -0.59 -12.06
CA LYS A 109 9.29 -1.61 -11.54
C LYS A 109 8.50 -2.88 -11.29
N PRO A 110 9.10 -4.05 -11.53
CA PRO A 110 8.44 -5.33 -11.33
C PRO A 110 8.06 -5.57 -9.86
N GLY A 111 8.80 -4.98 -8.93
CA GLY A 111 8.65 -5.26 -7.50
C GLY A 111 9.47 -6.46 -7.06
N GLU A 112 9.55 -6.66 -5.75
CA GLU A 112 10.19 -7.83 -5.16
C GLU A 112 9.26 -9.04 -5.23
N LYS A 113 9.84 -10.23 -5.31
CA LYS A 113 9.07 -11.46 -5.39
C LYS A 113 8.49 -11.80 -4.02
N GLU A 114 7.19 -11.68 -3.85
CA GLU A 114 6.50 -11.95 -2.59
C GLU A 114 5.03 -12.36 -2.76
N MET A 115 4.48 -13.01 -1.73
CA MET A 115 3.04 -13.32 -1.64
C MET A 115 2.32 -12.14 -0.99
N ILE A 116 1.44 -11.47 -1.75
CA ILE A 116 0.69 -10.29 -1.27
C ILE A 116 -0.81 -10.59 -1.21
N LYS A 117 -1.43 -10.12 -0.13
CA LYS A 117 -2.89 -10.10 0.05
C LYS A 117 -3.44 -8.76 -0.42
N PHE A 118 -4.30 -8.80 -1.43
CA PHE A 118 -4.99 -7.62 -1.94
C PHE A 118 -6.38 -7.50 -1.33
N ALA A 119 -6.79 -6.26 -1.09
CA ALA A 119 -8.16 -5.93 -0.74
C ALA A 119 -8.79 -5.14 -1.89
N ARG A 120 -10.07 -5.42 -2.16
CA ARG A 120 -10.88 -4.65 -3.12
C ARG A 120 -11.92 -3.87 -2.33
N VAL A 121 -11.84 -2.55 -2.39
CA VAL A 121 -12.67 -1.65 -1.57
C VAL A 121 -13.31 -0.57 -2.41
N GLN A 122 -14.48 -0.11 -2.00
CA GLN A 122 -15.09 1.06 -2.61
C GLN A 122 -14.61 2.32 -1.88
N VAL A 123 -14.58 3.45 -2.58
CA VAL A 123 -14.15 4.74 -2.01
C VAL A 123 -14.96 5.10 -0.74
N ARG A 124 -16.24 4.74 -0.70
CA ARG A 124 -17.10 4.93 0.49
C ARG A 124 -16.66 4.12 1.70
N ASP A 125 -16.06 2.94 1.50
CA ASP A 125 -15.60 2.05 2.57
C ASP A 125 -14.36 2.62 3.28
N LEU A 126 -13.65 3.55 2.62
CA LEU A 126 -12.55 4.33 3.22
C LEU A 126 -13.05 5.48 4.12
N GLY A 127 -14.36 5.70 4.18
CA GLY A 127 -15.02 6.72 5.01
C GLY A 127 -15.33 8.04 4.31
N PHE A 128 -15.19 8.11 2.99
CA PHE A 128 -15.51 9.32 2.23
C PHE A 128 -17.02 9.42 1.96
N THR A 129 -17.59 10.61 2.19
CA THR A 129 -19.00 10.93 1.91
C THR A 129 -19.20 11.84 0.69
N LYS A 130 -18.09 12.32 0.11
CA LYS A 130 -18.04 13.17 -1.09
C LYS A 130 -17.11 12.51 -2.12
N ASN A 131 -16.75 13.24 -3.17
CA ASN A 131 -15.79 12.82 -4.19
C ASN A 131 -14.38 13.26 -3.78
N PRO A 132 -13.58 12.42 -3.09
CA PRO A 132 -12.20 12.73 -2.79
C PRO A 132 -11.33 12.70 -4.06
N THR A 133 -10.22 13.42 -4.00
CA THR A 133 -9.14 13.30 -4.98
C THR A 133 -8.39 11.98 -4.81
N THR A 134 -7.72 11.55 -5.88
CA THR A 134 -6.77 10.43 -5.85
C THR A 134 -5.79 10.57 -4.68
N ARG A 135 -5.12 11.72 -4.54
CA ARG A 135 -4.17 11.93 -3.44
C ARG A 135 -4.78 11.70 -2.04
N GLU A 136 -6.01 12.14 -1.82
CA GLU A 136 -6.71 11.94 -0.54
C GLU A 136 -7.06 10.47 -0.30
N ILE A 137 -7.51 9.74 -1.32
CA ILE A 137 -7.78 8.31 -1.21
C ILE A 137 -6.49 7.56 -0.81
N TRP A 138 -5.34 7.89 -1.42
CA TRP A 138 -4.09 7.17 -1.21
C TRP A 138 -3.55 7.46 0.20
N ALA A 139 -3.61 8.73 0.61
CA ALA A 139 -3.31 9.13 1.99
C ALA A 139 -4.20 8.37 2.99
N ARG A 140 -5.49 8.23 2.69
CA ARG A 140 -6.43 7.52 3.56
C ARG A 140 -6.11 6.02 3.68
N ILE A 141 -5.71 5.37 2.59
CA ILE A 141 -5.26 3.96 2.61
C ILE A 141 -4.06 3.81 3.57
N LEU A 142 -3.08 4.71 3.49
CA LEU A 142 -1.90 4.71 4.36
C LEU A 142 -2.23 5.04 5.83
N GLU A 143 -3.19 5.94 6.07
CA GLU A 143 -3.69 6.27 7.41
C GLU A 143 -4.36 5.08 8.09
N LEU A 144 -5.09 4.28 7.31
CA LEU A 144 -5.69 3.02 7.77
C LEU A 144 -4.65 1.90 7.94
N GLY A 145 -3.38 2.17 7.61
CA GLY A 145 -2.27 1.24 7.75
C GLY A 145 -2.22 0.14 6.71
N HIS A 146 -2.83 0.39 5.54
CA HIS A 146 -2.63 -0.41 4.35
C HIS A 146 -1.53 0.22 3.49
N PHE A 147 -1.04 -0.55 2.52
CA PHE A 147 -0.01 -0.11 1.59
C PHE A 147 -0.61 0.14 0.21
N LEU A 148 0.04 1.00 -0.56
CA LEU A 148 -0.27 1.17 -1.97
C LEU A 148 0.30 -0.02 -2.76
N CYS A 149 -0.37 -0.37 -3.84
CA CYS A 149 0.12 -1.37 -4.79
C CYS A 149 1.38 -0.87 -5.48
N GLN A 150 2.30 -1.78 -5.77
CA GLN A 150 3.45 -1.54 -6.61
C GLN A 150 3.06 -1.56 -8.09
N PRO A 151 3.84 -0.93 -8.98
CA PRO A 151 3.54 -0.93 -10.42
C PRO A 151 3.46 -2.33 -11.05
N GLY A 152 4.19 -3.32 -10.53
CA GLY A 152 4.12 -4.71 -10.99
C GLY A 152 2.83 -5.44 -10.59
N ASP A 153 2.12 -4.97 -9.56
CA ASP A 153 0.97 -5.67 -9.00
C ASP A 153 -0.23 -5.68 -9.96
N GLY A 154 -0.44 -4.61 -10.73
CA GLY A 154 -1.57 -4.50 -11.65
C GLY A 154 -1.58 -5.60 -12.73
N PRO A 155 -0.50 -5.74 -13.51
CA PRO A 155 -0.37 -6.85 -14.46
C PRO A 155 -0.45 -8.23 -13.79
N ALA A 156 0.15 -8.41 -12.61
CA ALA A 156 0.08 -9.68 -11.88
C ALA A 156 -1.36 -10.02 -11.45
N LEU A 157 -2.12 -9.04 -10.96
CA LEU A 157 -3.54 -9.17 -10.65
C LEU A 157 -4.36 -9.53 -11.89
N ARG A 158 -4.13 -8.85 -13.01
CA ARG A 158 -4.84 -9.16 -14.26
C ARG A 158 -4.62 -10.61 -14.68
N LYS A 159 -3.39 -11.10 -14.54
CA LYS A 159 -3.04 -12.48 -14.85
C LYS A 159 -3.83 -13.49 -14.00
N GLU A 160 -3.97 -13.25 -12.71
CA GLU A 160 -4.71 -14.16 -11.82
C GLU A 160 -6.23 -14.11 -12.07
N LEU A 161 -6.76 -12.93 -12.41
CA LEU A 161 -8.19 -12.69 -12.57
C LEU A 161 -8.74 -13.13 -13.95
N LYS A 162 -8.46 -14.36 -14.35
CA LYS A 162 -8.87 -14.92 -15.67
C LYS A 162 -10.39 -14.94 -15.88
N GLY A 163 -11.15 -15.15 -14.80
CA GLY A 163 -12.61 -15.24 -14.82
C GLY A 163 -13.36 -13.92 -14.57
N GLN A 164 -12.66 -12.78 -14.62
CA GLN A 164 -13.25 -11.48 -14.36
C GLN A 164 -14.39 -11.17 -15.34
N VAL A 165 -15.56 -10.81 -14.80
CA VAL A 165 -16.76 -10.54 -15.59
C VAL A 165 -16.55 -9.29 -16.44
N LYS A 166 -17.01 -9.32 -17.70
CA LYS A 166 -16.93 -8.16 -18.59
C LYS A 166 -17.62 -6.94 -17.94
N GLY A 167 -16.88 -5.83 -17.84
CA GLY A 167 -17.36 -4.59 -17.22
C GLY A 167 -17.05 -4.47 -15.72
N ASP A 168 -16.51 -5.52 -15.10
CA ASP A 168 -16.04 -5.48 -13.72
C ASP A 168 -14.58 -5.03 -13.66
N TYR A 169 -14.30 -3.73 -13.83
CA TYR A 169 -12.95 -3.17 -13.76
C TYR A 169 -12.75 -2.30 -12.52
N PHE A 170 -11.52 -2.23 -12.01
CA PHE A 170 -11.18 -1.39 -10.86
C PHE A 170 -9.75 -0.82 -10.97
N TRP A 171 -9.50 0.25 -10.22
CA TRP A 171 -8.21 0.91 -10.21
C TRP A 171 -7.27 0.23 -9.23
N THR A 172 -6.00 0.10 -9.61
CA THR A 172 -4.94 -0.22 -8.66
C THR A 172 -4.55 1.03 -7.88
N ALA A 173 -4.61 0.97 -6.55
CA ALA A 173 -4.22 2.07 -5.69
C ALA A 173 -2.68 2.14 -5.61
N MET A 174 -2.04 2.67 -6.66
CA MET A 174 -0.59 2.77 -6.81
C MET A 174 -0.16 4.21 -7.08
N GLU A 175 1.10 4.54 -6.83
CA GLU A 175 1.65 5.83 -7.30
C GLU A 175 1.41 5.99 -8.79
N GLN A 176 0.91 7.16 -9.19
CA GLN A 176 0.54 7.41 -10.59
C GLN A 176 1.79 7.50 -11.46
N ILE A 177 1.76 6.83 -12.61
CA ILE A 177 2.84 6.87 -13.60
C ILE A 177 2.34 7.68 -14.79
N THR A 178 3.07 8.73 -15.15
CA THR A 178 2.70 9.59 -16.29
C THR A 178 2.89 8.84 -17.61
N ALA A 179 1.80 8.60 -18.33
CA ALA A 179 1.83 8.02 -19.66
C ALA A 179 2.28 9.04 -20.72
N SER A 180 2.49 8.59 -21.95
CA SER A 180 2.89 9.39 -23.12
C SER A 180 1.94 10.56 -23.41
N GLY A 181 0.66 10.46 -23.05
CA GLY A 181 -0.30 11.57 -23.14
C GLY A 181 -0.12 12.68 -22.11
N GLY A 182 0.86 12.56 -21.20
CA GLY A 182 1.14 13.54 -20.15
C GLY A 182 0.19 13.48 -18.95
N HIS A 183 -0.72 12.52 -18.92
CA HIS A 183 -1.66 12.31 -17.81
C HIS A 183 -1.12 11.29 -16.80
N PRO A 184 -1.33 11.50 -15.49
CA PRO A 184 -0.92 10.57 -14.45
C PRO A 184 -1.91 9.40 -14.38
N ASP A 185 -1.46 8.21 -14.74
CA ASP A 185 -2.31 7.02 -14.88
C ASP A 185 -1.98 5.93 -13.84
N VAL A 186 -2.94 5.04 -13.64
CA VAL A 186 -2.83 3.80 -12.86
C VAL A 186 -3.34 2.62 -13.68
N PHE A 187 -3.10 1.39 -13.25
CA PHE A 187 -3.68 0.23 -13.94
C PHE A 187 -5.18 0.09 -13.68
N TYR A 188 -5.88 -0.30 -14.74
CA TYR A 188 -7.26 -0.76 -14.70
C TYR A 188 -7.20 -2.27 -14.89
N VAL A 189 -7.63 -3.01 -13.87
CA VAL A 189 -7.68 -4.47 -13.89
C VAL A 189 -9.12 -4.90 -14.00
#